data_AF-A0A1Q6XHU6-F1
#
_entry.id   AF-A0A1Q6XHU6-F1
#
_cell.length_a   1.000
_cell.length_b   1.000
_cell.length_c   1.000
_cell.angle_alpha   90.00
_cell.angle_beta   90.00
_cell.angle_gamma   90.00
#
_symmetry.space_group_name_H-M   'P 1'
#
loop_
_entity.id
_entity.type
_entity.pdbx_description
1 polymer ?
#
loop_
_entity_poly.entity_id
_entity_poly.type
_entity_poly.pdbx_seq_one_letter_code
_entity_poly.pdbx_strand_id
1 'polypeptide(L)'
;MSAFVLTAGAARASQTLSANKVLVNAARHSQDVQRQRHVNPHLIRRYRATTWRWQALSGSTRTHRSIRPSTKAVLRFWVRAAGRAYLKAINPPHKGAWLCIHRYEGSWRDSGDPYWGGLQMDRGFMDGYAPRYLLRRGFADRWSPLEQMWVAERAYRSGRGFYAWPNTARYCGLI
;
A
#
# COMPACT_ATOMS: atom_id res chain seq x y z
N MET A 1 14.28 -88.07 -21.93
CA MET A 1 13.59 -86.79 -22.24
C MET A 1 13.47 -85.98 -20.97
N SER A 2 13.99 -84.75 -20.95
CA SER A 2 13.49 -83.61 -20.14
C SER A 2 14.54 -82.50 -20.18
N ALA A 3 14.22 -81.41 -20.90
CA ALA A 3 14.95 -80.15 -20.83
C ALA A 3 14.07 -79.16 -20.05
N PHE A 4 14.57 -78.67 -18.92
CA PHE A 4 14.00 -77.52 -18.21
C PHE A 4 14.70 -76.26 -18.70
N VAL A 5 13.95 -75.35 -19.33
CA VAL A 5 14.41 -73.99 -19.66
C VAL A 5 13.84 -73.03 -18.62
N LEU A 6 14.74 -72.37 -17.87
CA LEU A 6 14.43 -71.34 -16.88
C LEU A 6 14.09 -70.01 -17.57
N THR A 7 12.86 -69.53 -17.39
CA THR A 7 12.39 -68.19 -17.78
C THR A 7 12.71 -67.16 -16.69
N ALA A 8 13.93 -66.66 -16.65
CA ALA A 8 14.32 -65.53 -15.80
C ALA A 8 14.36 -64.22 -16.61
N GLY A 9 13.20 -63.57 -16.82
CA GLY A 9 13.15 -62.32 -17.63
C GLY A 9 12.13 -61.27 -17.21
N ALA A 10 11.05 -61.62 -16.50
CA ALA A 10 9.91 -60.70 -16.34
C ALA A 10 9.96 -59.74 -15.13
N ALA A 11 10.84 -59.99 -14.14
CA ALA A 11 10.74 -59.29 -12.84
C ALA A 11 11.32 -57.86 -12.82
N ARG A 12 12.33 -57.54 -13.67
CA ARG A 12 13.00 -56.22 -13.64
C ARG A 12 12.22 -55.11 -14.34
N ALA A 13 11.42 -55.42 -15.35
CA ALA A 13 10.63 -54.42 -16.09
C ALA A 13 9.44 -53.87 -15.29
N SER A 14 8.81 -54.68 -14.44
CA SER A 14 7.70 -54.22 -13.58
C SER A 14 8.17 -53.31 -12.45
N GLN A 15 9.38 -53.50 -11.92
CA GLN A 15 9.93 -52.65 -10.85
C GLN A 15 10.30 -51.25 -11.36
N THR A 16 10.85 -51.13 -12.56
CA THR A 16 11.20 -49.82 -13.16
C THR A 16 9.97 -49.01 -13.57
N LEU A 17 8.91 -49.66 -14.07
CA LEU A 17 7.62 -49.01 -14.35
C LEU A 17 6.92 -48.51 -13.08
N SER A 18 7.03 -49.25 -11.97
CA SER A 18 6.47 -48.85 -10.67
C SER A 18 7.20 -47.63 -10.08
N ALA A 19 8.54 -47.64 -10.10
CA ALA A 19 9.36 -46.52 -9.62
C ALA A 19 9.13 -45.23 -10.42
N ASN A 20 9.01 -45.33 -11.75
CA ASN A 20 8.69 -44.17 -12.60
C ASN A 20 7.30 -43.59 -12.30
N LYS A 21 6.29 -44.42 -12.03
CA LYS A 21 4.95 -43.93 -11.62
C LYS A 21 4.99 -43.17 -10.30
N VAL A 22 5.76 -43.63 -9.32
CA VAL A 22 5.93 -42.95 -8.02
C VAL A 22 6.59 -41.57 -8.21
N LEU A 23 7.66 -41.48 -9.01
CA LEU A 23 8.35 -40.21 -9.28
C LEU A 23 7.45 -39.20 -10.02
N VAL A 24 6.68 -39.66 -11.02
CA VAL A 24 5.73 -38.80 -11.76
C VAL A 24 4.62 -38.29 -10.84
N ASN A 25 4.10 -39.13 -9.95
CA ASN A 25 3.09 -38.73 -8.98
C ASN A 25 3.64 -37.75 -7.93
N ALA A 26 4.86 -37.94 -7.46
CA ALA A 26 5.53 -37.00 -6.55
C ALA A 26 5.80 -35.63 -7.21
N ALA A 27 6.20 -35.62 -8.49
CA ALA A 27 6.37 -34.40 -9.27
C ALA A 27 5.04 -33.67 -9.49
N ARG A 28 3.96 -34.39 -9.83
CA ARG A 28 2.60 -33.83 -9.96
C ARG A 28 2.08 -33.26 -8.64
N HIS A 29 2.26 -33.98 -7.54
CA HIS A 29 1.89 -33.49 -6.21
C HIS A 29 2.69 -32.22 -5.84
N SER A 30 3.98 -32.17 -6.18
CA SER A 30 4.81 -30.97 -5.97
C SER A 30 4.34 -29.78 -6.81
N GLN A 31 3.99 -30.02 -8.07
CA GLN A 31 3.42 -29.01 -8.96
C GLN A 31 2.05 -28.51 -8.46
N ASP A 32 1.16 -29.39 -8.00
CA ASP A 32 -0.14 -28.99 -7.46
C ASP A 32 -0.02 -28.20 -6.16
N VAL A 33 0.88 -28.60 -5.25
CA VAL A 33 1.19 -27.80 -4.05
C VAL A 33 1.74 -26.43 -4.43
N GLN A 34 2.57 -26.35 -5.47
CA GLN A 34 3.13 -25.09 -5.97
C GLN A 34 2.05 -24.22 -6.63
N ARG A 35 1.11 -24.82 -7.36
CA ARG A 35 -0.06 -24.17 -7.97
C ARG A 35 -1.01 -23.63 -6.90
N GLN A 36 -1.30 -24.41 -5.86
CA GLN A 36 -2.14 -24.00 -4.72
C GLN A 36 -1.52 -22.87 -3.87
N ARG A 37 -0.18 -22.75 -3.89
CA ARG A 37 0.55 -21.66 -3.23
C ARG A 37 0.62 -20.39 -4.07
N HIS A 38 0.39 -20.49 -5.38
CA HIS A 38 0.47 -19.37 -6.31
C HIS A 38 -0.75 -18.45 -6.19
N VAL A 39 -0.53 -17.22 -5.77
CA VAL A 39 -1.55 -16.15 -5.75
C VAL A 39 -1.36 -15.22 -6.94
N ASN A 40 -2.43 -14.56 -7.38
CA ASN A 40 -2.37 -13.62 -8.48
C ASN A 40 -1.36 -12.48 -8.19
N PRO A 41 -0.27 -12.36 -8.96
CA PRO A 41 0.75 -11.32 -8.75
C PRO A 41 0.20 -9.90 -8.89
N HIS A 42 -0.89 -9.69 -9.64
CA HIS A 42 -1.53 -8.37 -9.77
C HIS A 42 -2.12 -7.89 -8.45
N LEU A 43 -2.65 -8.79 -7.61
CA LEU A 43 -3.15 -8.44 -6.28
C LEU A 43 -2.00 -7.94 -5.38
N ILE A 44 -0.86 -8.63 -5.40
CA ILE A 44 0.33 -8.22 -4.64
C ILE A 44 0.81 -6.83 -5.10
N ARG A 45 0.89 -6.59 -6.43
CA ARG A 45 1.26 -5.28 -6.97
C ARG A 45 0.27 -4.18 -6.58
N ARG A 46 -1.03 -4.46 -6.59
CA ARG A 46 -2.09 -3.53 -6.18
C ARG A 46 -1.92 -3.13 -4.72
N TYR A 47 -1.82 -4.08 -3.79
CA TYR A 47 -1.63 -3.78 -2.37
C TYR A 47 -0.31 -3.05 -2.10
N ARG A 48 0.77 -3.38 -2.81
CA ARG A 48 2.02 -2.60 -2.76
C ARG A 48 1.81 -1.15 -3.18
N ALA A 49 1.17 -0.93 -4.33
CA ALA A 49 0.89 0.42 -4.82
C ALA A 49 0.00 1.21 -3.84
N THR A 50 -1.03 0.57 -3.26
CA THR A 50 -1.87 1.17 -2.21
C THR A 50 -1.05 1.52 -0.96
N THR A 51 -0.18 0.62 -0.51
CA THR A 51 0.72 0.87 0.64
C THR A 51 1.58 2.10 0.37
N TRP A 52 2.24 2.15 -0.79
CA TRP A 52 3.10 3.27 -1.16
C TRP A 52 2.35 4.57 -1.37
N ARG A 53 1.11 4.54 -1.88
CA ARG A 53 0.25 5.73 -1.99
C ARG A 53 -0.02 6.33 -0.61
N TRP A 54 -0.43 5.52 0.36
CA TRP A 54 -0.71 6.01 1.71
C TRP A 54 0.56 6.46 2.43
N GLN A 55 1.68 5.75 2.26
CA GLN A 55 2.98 6.17 2.79
C GLN A 55 3.45 7.49 2.20
N ALA A 56 3.26 7.68 0.89
CA ALA A 56 3.61 8.93 0.20
C ALA A 56 2.75 10.10 0.68
N LEU A 57 1.48 9.86 1.02
CA LEU A 57 0.61 10.86 1.62
C LEU A 57 1.08 11.21 3.04
N SER A 58 1.25 10.21 3.90
CA SER A 58 1.61 10.37 5.32
C SER A 58 3.09 10.67 5.58
N GLY A 59 3.88 10.95 4.53
CA GLY A 59 5.33 11.21 4.63
C GLY A 59 6.12 10.07 5.30
N SER A 60 5.67 8.82 5.17
CA SER A 60 6.32 7.66 5.79
C SER A 60 7.27 6.98 4.81
N THR A 61 8.36 6.42 5.33
CA THR A 61 9.33 5.65 4.52
C THR A 61 8.62 4.53 3.77
N ARG A 62 8.94 4.40 2.48
CA ARG A 62 8.35 3.36 1.64
C ARG A 62 8.76 1.98 2.15
N THR A 63 7.82 1.05 2.21
CA THR A 63 8.15 -0.34 2.55
C THR A 63 8.81 -1.03 1.34
N HIS A 64 10.02 -1.53 1.54
CA HIS A 64 10.77 -2.29 0.53
C HIS A 64 10.70 -3.78 0.85
N ARG A 65 9.83 -4.52 0.16
CA ARG A 65 9.77 -5.98 0.19
C ARG A 65 9.56 -6.53 -1.23
N SER A 66 10.10 -7.71 -1.50
CA SER A 66 9.83 -8.40 -2.76
C SER A 66 8.35 -8.71 -2.93
N ILE A 67 7.87 -8.68 -4.18
CA ILE A 67 6.55 -9.17 -4.60
C ILE A 67 6.61 -10.63 -5.07
N ARG A 68 7.82 -11.21 -5.13
CA ARG A 68 8.09 -12.59 -5.53
C ARG A 68 8.70 -13.38 -4.36
N PRO A 69 8.42 -14.69 -4.24
CA PRO A 69 7.45 -15.44 -5.05
C PRO A 69 6.00 -15.03 -4.74
N SER A 70 5.08 -15.21 -5.69
CA SER A 70 3.66 -14.88 -5.52
C SER A 70 2.98 -15.89 -4.62
N THR A 71 3.25 -15.81 -3.32
CA THR A 71 2.72 -16.74 -2.31
C THR A 71 1.67 -16.07 -1.43
N LYS A 72 0.80 -16.88 -0.81
CA LYS A 72 -0.16 -16.39 0.20
C LYS A 72 0.51 -15.61 1.33
N ALA A 73 1.75 -15.93 1.70
CA ALA A 73 2.50 -15.20 2.72
C ALA A 73 2.87 -13.78 2.27
N VAL A 74 3.37 -13.63 1.04
CA VAL A 74 3.69 -12.32 0.45
C VAL A 74 2.43 -11.48 0.28
N LEU A 75 1.32 -12.07 -0.19
CA LEU A 75 0.04 -11.36 -0.26
C LEU A 75 -0.44 -10.90 1.12
N ARG A 76 -0.47 -11.78 2.12
CA ARG A 76 -0.87 -11.43 3.49
C ARG A 76 -0.02 -10.30 4.08
N PHE A 77 1.28 -10.29 3.78
CA PHE A 77 2.14 -9.17 4.18
C PHE A 77 1.67 -7.86 3.55
N TRP A 78 1.49 -7.81 2.23
CA TRP A 78 1.12 -6.57 1.53
C TRP A 78 -0.28 -6.09 1.90
N VAL A 79 -1.23 -7.00 2.18
CA VAL A 79 -2.55 -6.65 2.73
C VAL A 79 -2.40 -5.95 4.08
N ARG A 80 -1.60 -6.51 5.00
CA ARG A 80 -1.36 -5.90 6.32
C ARG A 80 -0.62 -4.57 6.22
N ALA A 81 0.38 -4.49 5.33
CA ALA A 81 1.12 -3.26 5.09
C ALA A 81 0.20 -2.14 4.57
N ALA A 82 -0.70 -2.46 3.62
CA ALA A 82 -1.68 -1.53 3.11
C ALA A 82 -2.65 -1.06 4.20
N GLY A 83 -3.16 -1.99 5.02
CA GLY A 83 -4.04 -1.66 6.15
C GLY A 83 -3.37 -0.74 7.17
N ARG A 84 -2.12 -1.03 7.57
CA ARG A 84 -1.35 -0.16 8.50
C ARG A 84 -1.10 1.23 7.91
N ALA A 85 -0.72 1.30 6.64
CA ALA A 85 -0.50 2.58 5.97
C ALA A 85 -1.80 3.40 5.85
N TYR A 86 -2.93 2.73 5.56
CA TYR A 86 -4.24 3.37 5.54
C TYR A 86 -4.65 3.90 6.92
N LEU A 87 -4.53 3.09 7.98
CA LEU A 87 -4.83 3.50 9.35
C LEU A 87 -4.01 4.72 9.78
N LYS A 88 -2.75 4.80 9.35
CA LYS A 88 -1.94 6.00 9.57
C LYS A 88 -2.48 7.19 8.77
N ALA A 89 -2.78 6.99 7.48
CA ALA A 89 -3.25 8.07 6.61
C ALA A 89 -4.59 8.69 7.05
N ILE A 90 -5.52 7.93 7.62
CA ILE A 90 -6.81 8.46 8.11
C ILE A 90 -6.70 9.16 9.48
N ASN A 91 -5.55 9.04 10.13
CA ASN A 91 -5.23 9.63 11.43
C ASN A 91 -4.00 10.55 11.30
N PRO A 92 -4.11 11.67 10.55
CA PRO A 92 -3.05 12.68 10.57
C PRO A 92 -2.83 13.15 12.01
N PRO A 93 -1.58 13.43 12.42
CA PRO A 93 -1.32 14.17 13.64
C PRO A 93 -2.11 15.48 13.64
N HIS A 94 -2.52 15.93 14.82
CA HIS A 94 -3.33 17.13 15.00
C HIS A 94 -4.64 17.17 14.19
N LYS A 95 -5.22 16.02 13.82
CA LYS A 95 -6.50 15.95 13.08
C LYS A 95 -7.59 16.85 13.67
N GLY A 96 -7.75 16.84 15.00
CA GLY A 96 -8.72 17.69 15.69
C GLY A 96 -8.44 19.19 15.54
N ALA A 97 -7.16 19.58 15.58
CA ALA A 97 -6.74 20.96 15.37
C ALA A 97 -7.01 21.41 13.92
N TRP A 98 -6.67 20.59 12.93
CA TRP A 98 -6.97 20.88 11.52
C TRP A 98 -8.47 20.99 11.25
N LEU A 99 -9.29 20.15 11.90
CA LEU A 99 -10.74 20.25 11.82
C LEU A 99 -11.29 21.52 12.50
N CYS A 100 -10.71 21.92 13.62
CA CYS A 100 -11.06 23.19 14.27
C CYS A 100 -10.70 24.37 13.36
N ILE A 101 -9.51 24.37 12.76
CA ILE A 101 -9.10 25.42 11.84
C ILE A 101 -10.06 25.48 10.64
N HIS A 102 -10.30 24.34 10.01
CA HIS A 102 -11.22 24.24 8.89
C HIS A 102 -12.61 24.84 9.17
N ARG A 103 -13.14 24.68 10.39
CA ARG A 103 -14.44 25.21 10.80
C ARG A 103 -14.55 26.73 10.63
N TYR A 104 -13.44 27.46 10.73
CA TYR A 104 -13.41 28.92 10.59
C TYR A 104 -12.83 29.41 9.26
N GLU A 105 -12.12 28.55 8.52
CA GLU A 105 -11.41 28.95 7.30
C GLU A 105 -12.32 28.89 6.06
N GLY A 106 -12.89 27.73 5.72
CA GLY A 106 -13.65 27.61 4.47
C GLY A 106 -14.08 26.21 4.11
N SER A 107 -14.79 26.07 2.97
CA SER A 107 -15.24 24.78 2.46
C SER A 107 -14.09 23.91 1.97
N TRP A 108 -14.15 22.59 2.18
CA TRP A 108 -13.14 21.66 1.62
C TRP A 108 -12.95 21.77 0.11
N ARG A 109 -13.96 22.27 -0.60
CA ARG A 109 -13.98 22.44 -2.06
C ARG A 109 -13.94 23.92 -2.47
N ASP A 110 -13.54 24.82 -1.58
CA ASP A 110 -13.43 26.24 -1.92
C ASP A 110 -12.40 26.43 -3.03
N SER A 111 -12.86 27.00 -4.15
CA SER A 111 -12.06 27.28 -5.33
C SER A 111 -11.72 28.78 -5.48
N GLY A 112 -12.02 29.60 -4.48
CA GLY A 112 -11.88 31.05 -4.49
C GLY A 112 -10.43 31.52 -4.39
N ASP A 113 -9.82 31.87 -5.52
CA ASP A 113 -8.52 32.55 -5.55
C ASP A 113 -8.53 33.77 -4.58
N PRO A 114 -7.50 33.95 -3.74
CA PRO A 114 -6.17 33.32 -3.78
C PRO A 114 -5.94 32.14 -2.83
N TYR A 115 -6.99 31.56 -2.22
CA TYR A 115 -6.88 30.49 -1.23
C TYR A 115 -7.79 29.30 -1.56
N TRP A 116 -7.28 28.08 -1.48
CA TRP A 116 -8.04 26.90 -1.90
C TRP A 116 -8.27 25.91 -0.76
N GLY A 117 -9.42 25.24 -0.83
CA GLY A 117 -9.79 24.15 0.04
C GLY A 117 -10.12 24.57 1.48
N GLY A 118 -10.40 23.59 2.32
CA GLY A 118 -10.98 23.83 3.64
C GLY A 118 -10.00 24.41 4.65
N LEU A 119 -8.72 24.44 4.32
CA LEU A 119 -7.66 25.06 5.12
C LEU A 119 -7.11 26.31 4.41
N GLN A 120 -7.80 26.85 3.40
CA GLN A 120 -7.44 28.10 2.73
C GLN A 120 -5.93 28.17 2.38
N MET A 121 -5.43 27.17 1.65
CA MET A 121 -4.02 27.09 1.30
C MET A 121 -3.74 27.93 0.06
N ASP A 122 -2.73 28.81 0.10
CA ASP A 122 -2.27 29.53 -1.11
C ASP A 122 -1.31 28.69 -1.98
N ARG A 123 -0.96 29.21 -3.17
CA ARG A 123 -0.06 28.54 -4.12
C ARG A 123 1.32 28.26 -3.55
N GLY A 124 1.92 29.22 -2.87
CA GLY A 124 3.25 29.08 -2.28
C GLY A 124 3.26 28.03 -1.16
N PHE A 125 2.20 27.99 -0.34
CA PHE A 125 2.00 26.96 0.68
C PHE A 125 1.88 25.57 0.05
N MET A 126 1.04 25.45 -0.99
CA MET A 126 0.87 24.20 -1.72
C MET A 126 2.18 23.74 -2.37
N ASP A 127 2.89 24.62 -3.07
CA ASP A 127 4.15 24.28 -3.74
C ASP A 127 5.26 23.90 -2.74
N GLY A 128 5.27 24.53 -1.56
CA GLY A 128 6.24 24.26 -0.51
C GLY A 128 6.03 22.91 0.19
N TYR A 129 4.78 22.49 0.38
CA TYR A 129 4.45 21.37 1.29
C TYR A 129 3.71 20.20 0.62
N ALA A 130 3.01 20.43 -0.48
CA ALA A 130 2.26 19.37 -1.13
C ALA A 130 3.19 18.43 -1.92
N PRO A 131 3.01 17.10 -1.80
CA PRO A 131 3.72 16.17 -2.66
C PRO A 131 3.34 16.39 -4.12
N ARG A 132 4.33 16.27 -5.03
CA ARG A 132 4.18 16.52 -6.48
C ARG A 132 2.97 15.84 -7.14
N TYR A 133 2.52 14.69 -6.65
CA TYR A 133 1.37 14.00 -7.23
C TYR A 133 0.02 14.69 -6.92
N LEU A 134 -0.06 15.48 -5.83
CA LEU A 134 -1.23 16.31 -5.53
C LEU A 134 -1.22 17.57 -6.38
N LEU A 135 -0.07 18.24 -6.53
CA LEU A 135 0.07 19.42 -7.39
C LEU A 135 -0.35 19.14 -8.84
N ARG A 136 -0.04 17.95 -9.38
CA ARG A 136 -0.50 17.53 -10.72
C ARG A 136 -2.01 17.39 -10.86
N ARG A 137 -2.76 17.25 -9.76
CA ARG A 137 -4.22 17.16 -9.78
C ARG A 137 -4.88 18.54 -9.72
N GLY A 138 -4.13 19.60 -9.45
CA GLY A 138 -4.60 20.96 -9.23
C GLY A 138 -4.44 21.39 -7.76
N PHE A 139 -5.24 22.37 -7.33
CA PHE A 139 -5.16 22.96 -6.00
C PHE A 139 -5.93 22.17 -4.93
N ALA A 140 -5.89 22.68 -3.70
CA ALA A 140 -6.44 22.03 -2.52
C ALA A 140 -7.93 21.68 -2.64
N ASP A 141 -8.72 22.45 -3.39
CA ASP A 141 -10.13 22.19 -3.69
C ASP A 141 -10.38 20.81 -4.34
N ARG A 142 -9.38 20.28 -5.05
CA ARG A 142 -9.41 18.97 -5.73
C ARG A 142 -8.82 17.84 -4.89
N TRP A 143 -8.31 18.16 -3.71
CA TRP A 143 -7.73 17.20 -2.78
C TRP A 143 -8.78 16.79 -1.75
N SER A 144 -8.71 15.55 -1.29
CA SER A 144 -9.56 15.11 -0.17
C SER A 144 -9.20 15.87 1.11
N PRO A 145 -10.12 15.97 2.09
CA PRO A 145 -9.83 16.58 3.39
C PRO A 145 -8.58 16.01 4.07
N LEU A 146 -8.40 14.69 4.00
CA LEU A 146 -7.20 14.03 4.53
C LEU A 146 -5.92 14.46 3.79
N GLU A 147 -6.00 14.65 2.48
CA GLU A 147 -4.86 15.14 1.69
C GLU A 147 -4.47 16.55 2.11
N GLN A 148 -5.45 17.45 2.28
CA GLN A 148 -5.21 18.81 2.78
C GLN A 148 -4.61 18.78 4.21
N MET A 149 -5.17 18.00 5.12
CA MET A 149 -4.62 17.87 6.49
C MET A 149 -3.18 17.34 6.50
N TRP A 150 -2.83 16.39 5.63
CA TRP A 150 -1.45 15.89 5.53
C TRP A 150 -0.48 16.91 4.92
N VAL A 151 -0.95 17.81 4.05
CA VAL A 151 -0.14 18.93 3.57
C VAL A 151 0.08 19.94 4.69
N ALA A 152 -0.97 20.27 5.47
CA ALA A 152 -0.85 21.11 6.66
C ALA A 152 0.11 20.52 7.70
N GLU A 153 0.03 19.21 7.95
CA GLU A 153 0.94 18.52 8.86
C GLU A 153 2.41 18.59 8.41
N ARG A 154 2.68 18.60 7.09
CA ARG A 154 4.06 18.79 6.60
C ARG A 154 4.57 20.19 6.90
N ALA A 155 3.74 21.20 6.69
CA ALA A 155 4.08 22.58 7.04
C ALA A 155 4.32 22.73 8.54
N TYR A 156 3.47 22.11 9.37
CA TYR A 156 3.63 22.07 10.82
C TYR A 156 5.02 21.50 11.19
N ARG A 157 5.35 20.32 10.66
CA ARG A 157 6.62 19.61 10.93
C ARG A 157 7.86 20.29 10.35
N SER A 158 7.71 21.15 9.34
CA SER A 158 8.80 21.96 8.80
C SER A 158 9.07 23.23 9.59
N GLY A 159 8.42 23.42 10.75
CA GLY A 159 8.66 24.55 11.65
C GLY A 159 7.63 25.68 11.56
N ARG A 160 6.61 25.61 10.68
CA ARG A 160 5.54 26.63 10.68
C ARG A 160 4.62 26.53 11.89
N GLY A 161 4.53 25.35 12.51
CA GLY A 161 3.52 25.10 13.54
C GLY A 161 2.11 25.41 13.03
N PHE A 162 1.26 25.97 13.89
CA PHE A 162 -0.06 26.48 13.51
C PHE A 162 -0.06 27.93 13.02
N TYR A 163 1.10 28.60 12.97
CA TYR A 163 1.22 30.02 12.60
C TYR A 163 0.89 30.32 11.13
N ALA A 164 0.67 29.30 10.30
CA ALA A 164 0.09 29.49 8.97
C ALA A 164 -1.37 29.97 9.03
N TRP A 165 -2.07 29.76 10.15
CA TRP A 165 -3.45 30.20 10.40
C TRP A 165 -3.54 31.00 11.71
N PRO A 166 -2.92 32.18 11.82
CA PRO A 166 -2.65 32.81 13.12
C PRO A 166 -3.90 33.24 13.89
N ASN A 167 -4.96 33.68 13.20
CA ASN A 167 -6.21 34.09 13.86
C ASN A 167 -6.99 32.85 14.29
N THR A 168 -7.18 31.91 13.37
CA THR A 168 -7.93 30.69 13.62
C THR A 168 -7.26 29.77 14.63
N ALA A 169 -5.93 29.68 14.61
CA ALA A 169 -5.16 28.92 15.58
C ALA A 169 -5.37 29.46 17.01
N ARG A 170 -5.47 30.79 17.19
CA ARG A 170 -5.83 31.38 18.49
C ARG A 170 -7.28 31.05 18.89
N TYR A 171 -8.23 31.15 17.96
CA TYR A 171 -9.61 30.72 18.24
C TYR A 171 -9.73 29.25 18.62
N CYS A 172 -8.83 28.42 18.11
CA CYS A 172 -8.73 27.00 18.44
C CYS A 172 -7.84 26.70 19.66
N GLY A 173 -7.24 27.70 20.31
CA GLY A 173 -6.36 27.53 21.48
C GLY A 173 -5.06 26.77 21.18
N LEU A 174 -4.53 26.91 19.97
CA LEU A 174 -3.36 26.16 19.48
C LEU A 174 -2.04 26.94 19.61
N ILE A 175 -2.11 28.27 19.72
CA ILE A 175 -0.99 29.23 19.89
C ILE A 175 -1.41 30.40 20.76
#